data_AF-C5KBK4-F1
#
_entry.id   AF-C5KBK4-F1
#
_cell.length_a   1.000
_cell.length_b   1.000
_cell.length_c   1.000
_cell.angle_alpha   90.00
_cell.angle_beta   90.00
_cell.angle_gamma   90.00
#
_symmetry.space_group_name_H-M   'P 1'
#
loop_
_entity.id
_entity.type
_entity.pdbx_description
1 polymer ?
#
loop_
_entity_poly.entity_id
_entity_poly.type
_entity_poly.pdbx_seq_one_letter_code
_entity_poly.pdbx_strand_id
1 'polypeptide(L)'
;MLRLNPTFVAGEYLYFILAAATFYHAYTHRITGNSLGLWFGCLLSGAVVEFFTILSPEIGNFYHTQASVMVVGKVEPLYMILGCYAGIQYLAVQLAFTFGADAKQNLLRKLGLALFSGLTGRYLWSLLDIVGAHLLWWTWHESDELYSAKICGVPIASSFWILSETACIGLVYALTRTRSTLLISTLMFLLVPVLFNIPFAVLYHPIEQYGRPDVALYLMEAIGVIAALGLLAGHHSTKCSRHLFGIAVAFVLIHLVILLVDRSEMPHKLRYSYGQPFVYRDCQGEQETVFWGMMTRDRFLCPAKMSAEKLYTLNCLAEMPVEGKWYWLCGVGMTFEVFIRIIVEFLKSLALLLLIYVAKGNEKRKAD
;
A
#
# COMPACT_ATOMS: atom_id res chain seq x y z
N MET A 1 24.43 2.28 -4.71
CA MET A 1 23.08 2.74 -4.31
C MET A 1 23.08 4.01 -3.49
N LEU A 2 23.69 4.07 -2.30
CA LEU A 2 23.66 5.26 -1.41
C LEU A 2 23.99 6.61 -2.09
N ARG A 3 24.99 6.66 -2.98
CA ARG A 3 25.35 7.89 -3.72
C ARG A 3 24.38 8.27 -4.84
N LEU A 4 23.65 7.31 -5.39
CA LEU A 4 22.79 7.49 -6.57
C LEU A 4 21.32 7.63 -6.19
N ASN A 5 20.88 6.96 -5.11
CA ASN A 5 19.49 6.89 -4.68
C ASN A 5 19.35 7.05 -3.15
N PRO A 6 19.79 8.18 -2.56
CA PRO A 6 19.80 8.34 -1.10
C PRO A 6 18.40 8.26 -0.48
N THR A 7 17.38 8.84 -1.12
CA THR A 7 16.00 8.78 -0.61
C THR A 7 15.43 7.38 -0.63
N PHE A 8 15.80 6.55 -1.62
CA PHE A 8 15.36 5.16 -1.68
C PHE A 8 15.96 4.33 -0.55
N VAL A 9 17.27 4.49 -0.30
CA VAL A 9 17.93 3.80 0.81
C VAL A 9 17.36 4.24 2.16
N ALA A 10 17.08 5.54 2.31
CA ALA A 10 16.39 6.05 3.50
C ALA A 10 15.00 5.42 3.67
N GLY A 11 14.23 5.28 2.59
CA GLY A 11 12.97 4.56 2.56
C GLY A 11 13.13 3.10 2.99
N GLU A 12 14.07 2.36 2.40
CA GLU A 12 14.35 0.96 2.74
C GLU A 12 14.63 0.77 4.24
N TYR A 13 15.50 1.59 4.84
CA TYR A 13 15.78 1.52 6.27
C TYR A 13 14.59 1.94 7.13
N LEU A 14 13.78 2.93 6.70
CA LEU A 14 12.55 3.29 7.39
C LEU A 14 11.60 2.09 7.48
N TYR A 15 11.43 1.33 6.40
CA TYR A 15 10.57 0.15 6.37
C TYR A 15 11.13 -1.00 7.20
N PHE A 16 12.45 -1.20 7.24
CA PHE A 16 13.05 -2.17 8.18
C PHE A 16 12.87 -1.78 9.64
N ILE A 17 13.03 -0.50 9.97
CA ILE A 17 12.77 0.01 11.33
C ILE A 17 11.29 -0.17 11.69
N LEU A 18 10.38 0.11 10.76
CA LEU A 18 8.94 -0.11 10.95
C LEU A 18 8.65 -1.59 11.20
N ALA A 19 9.22 -2.50 10.41
CA ALA A 19 9.07 -3.95 10.60
C ALA A 19 9.55 -4.38 11.99
N ALA A 20 10.73 -3.92 12.42
CA ALA A 20 11.28 -4.24 13.73
C ALA A 20 10.42 -3.69 14.88
N ALA A 21 9.98 -2.43 14.78
CA ALA A 21 9.16 -1.78 15.79
C ALA A 21 7.77 -2.44 15.93
N THR A 22 7.13 -2.77 14.81
CA THR A 22 5.83 -3.45 14.77
C THR A 22 5.94 -4.90 15.24
N PHE A 23 6.99 -5.62 14.88
CA PHE A 23 7.26 -6.96 15.38
C PHE A 23 7.50 -6.96 16.90
N TYR A 24 8.30 -6.03 17.41
CA TYR A 24 8.50 -5.88 18.86
C TYR A 24 7.18 -5.61 19.58
N HIS A 25 6.34 -4.73 19.03
CA HIS A 25 4.99 -4.51 19.56
C HIS A 25 4.15 -5.81 19.53
N ALA A 26 4.15 -6.53 18.42
CA ALA A 26 3.41 -7.78 18.25
C ALA A 26 3.85 -8.86 19.24
N TYR A 27 5.16 -8.99 19.46
CA TYR A 27 5.75 -9.95 20.38
C TYR A 27 5.43 -9.62 21.85
N THR A 28 5.51 -8.34 22.23
CA THR A 28 5.17 -7.88 23.59
C THR A 28 3.67 -8.01 23.89
N HIS A 29 2.82 -7.86 22.88
CA HIS A 29 1.36 -7.96 22.99
C HIS A 29 0.79 -9.28 22.45
N ARG A 30 1.60 -10.35 22.45
CA ARG A 30 1.21 -11.68 21.94
C ARG A 30 0.09 -12.34 22.76
N ILE A 31 -0.01 -12.01 24.06
CA ILE A 31 -1.02 -12.58 24.96
C ILE A 31 -2.35 -11.84 24.79
N THR A 32 -2.31 -10.53 24.55
CA THR A 32 -3.49 -9.68 24.38
C THR A 32 -3.94 -9.66 22.92
N GLY A 33 -4.88 -10.54 22.58
CA GLY A 33 -5.50 -10.58 21.24
C GLY A 33 -4.64 -11.21 20.15
N ASN A 34 -3.54 -11.86 20.52
CA ASN A 34 -2.64 -12.56 19.59
C ASN A 34 -2.11 -11.68 18.46
N SER A 35 -1.54 -10.54 18.85
CA SER A 35 -0.90 -9.59 17.96
C SER A 35 0.23 -10.22 17.12
N LEU A 36 0.90 -11.25 17.64
CA LEU A 36 1.93 -11.97 16.91
C LEU A 36 1.34 -12.75 15.73
N GLY A 37 0.17 -13.36 15.89
CA GLY A 37 -0.54 -14.06 14.82
C GLY A 37 -0.96 -13.13 13.70
N LEU A 38 -1.40 -11.91 14.04
CA LEU A 38 -1.68 -10.86 13.06
C LEU A 38 -0.43 -10.46 12.28
N TRP A 39 0.70 -10.20 12.96
CA TRP A 39 1.93 -9.76 12.28
C TRP A 39 2.43 -10.80 11.28
N PHE A 40 2.50 -12.07 11.68
CA PHE A 40 2.85 -13.15 10.76
C PHE A 40 1.79 -13.39 9.68
N GLY A 41 0.51 -13.16 9.99
CA GLY A 41 -0.56 -13.25 9.01
C GLY A 41 -0.47 -12.18 7.92
N CYS A 42 -0.17 -10.93 8.27
CA CYS A 42 0.15 -9.86 7.32
C CYS A 42 1.36 -10.22 6.45
N LEU A 43 2.44 -10.72 7.08
CA LEU A 43 3.64 -11.16 6.37
C LEU A 43 3.33 -12.24 5.33
N LEU A 44 2.60 -13.29 5.73
CA LEU A 44 2.29 -14.42 4.86
C LEU A 44 1.28 -14.04 3.76
N SER A 45 0.25 -13.25 4.08
CA SER A 45 -0.72 -12.75 3.08
C SER A 45 -0.01 -11.92 2.02
N GLY A 46 0.79 -10.95 2.44
CA GLY A 46 1.53 -10.08 1.53
C GLY A 46 2.54 -10.84 0.68
N ALA A 47 3.31 -11.75 1.29
CA ALA A 47 4.23 -12.59 0.55
C ALA A 47 3.51 -13.41 -0.54
N VAL A 48 2.33 -13.95 -0.26
CA VAL A 48 1.53 -14.66 -1.27
C VAL A 48 1.12 -13.76 -2.41
N VAL A 49 0.63 -12.55 -2.13
CA VAL A 49 0.27 -11.59 -3.18
C VAL A 49 1.48 -11.28 -4.06
N GLU A 50 2.63 -11.00 -3.45
CA GLU A 50 3.88 -10.74 -4.19
C GLU A 50 4.34 -11.95 -5.02
N PHE A 51 4.24 -13.16 -4.47
CA PHE A 51 4.56 -14.35 -5.25
C PHE A 51 3.63 -14.51 -6.45
N PHE A 52 2.35 -14.18 -6.33
CA PHE A 52 1.43 -14.21 -7.47
C PHE A 52 1.74 -13.13 -8.51
N THR A 53 2.07 -11.90 -8.11
CA THR A 53 2.43 -10.83 -9.04
C THR A 53 3.74 -11.11 -9.77
N ILE A 54 4.70 -11.79 -9.11
CA ILE A 54 5.99 -12.13 -9.72
C ILE A 54 5.90 -13.39 -10.60
N LEU A 55 5.23 -14.43 -10.12
CA LEU A 55 5.20 -15.74 -10.80
C LEU A 55 4.16 -15.81 -11.92
N SER A 56 3.15 -14.92 -11.92
CA SER A 56 2.14 -14.84 -12.96
C SER A 56 2.34 -13.60 -13.84
N PRO A 57 2.82 -13.76 -15.08
CA PRO A 57 2.91 -12.65 -16.03
C PRO A 57 1.57 -11.94 -16.26
N GLU A 58 0.45 -12.67 -16.11
CA GLU A 58 -0.90 -12.13 -16.30
C GLU A 58 -1.34 -11.14 -15.21
N ILE A 59 -0.65 -11.12 -14.06
CA ILE A 59 -0.98 -10.30 -12.90
C ILE A 59 0.16 -9.32 -12.59
N GLY A 60 1.42 -9.67 -12.92
CA GLY A 60 2.57 -8.80 -12.70
C GLY A 60 2.42 -7.47 -13.41
N ASN A 61 2.35 -6.37 -12.66
CA ASN A 61 1.97 -5.06 -13.18
C ASN A 61 2.67 -3.88 -12.47
N PHE A 62 3.61 -4.16 -11.57
CA PHE A 62 4.55 -3.18 -11.03
C PHE A 62 5.94 -3.78 -10.93
N TYR A 63 6.92 -2.88 -10.87
CA TYR A 63 8.33 -3.23 -11.00
C TYR A 63 9.16 -2.39 -10.05
N HIS A 64 9.95 -3.06 -9.21
CA HIS A 64 10.76 -2.38 -8.21
C HIS A 64 12.10 -1.86 -8.76
N THR A 65 12.53 -0.72 -8.20
CA THR A 65 13.93 -0.29 -8.31
C THR A 65 14.83 -1.22 -7.49
N GLN A 66 16.12 -1.19 -7.77
CA GLN A 66 17.06 -2.08 -7.10
C GLN A 66 17.19 -1.68 -5.63
N ALA A 67 16.91 -2.64 -4.74
CA ALA A 67 17.09 -2.49 -3.30
C ALA A 67 18.38 -3.12 -2.77
N SER A 68 18.76 -2.77 -1.53
CA SER A 68 19.96 -3.32 -0.89
C SER A 68 19.85 -4.83 -0.71
N VAL A 69 18.64 -5.32 -0.40
CA VAL A 69 18.34 -6.74 -0.35
C VAL A 69 17.18 -7.08 -1.28
N MET A 70 17.49 -7.78 -2.37
CA MET A 70 16.50 -8.33 -3.29
C MET A 70 16.30 -9.83 -3.01
N VAL A 71 15.05 -10.26 -3.02
CA VAL A 71 14.62 -11.66 -2.90
C VAL A 71 13.95 -12.11 -4.20
N VAL A 72 13.61 -13.40 -4.30
CA VAL A 72 12.87 -14.01 -5.43
C VAL A 72 13.48 -13.67 -6.79
N GLY A 73 14.68 -14.19 -7.06
CA GLY A 73 15.32 -13.99 -8.36
C GLY A 73 15.76 -12.55 -8.67
N LYS A 74 15.89 -11.70 -7.63
CA LYS A 74 16.22 -10.26 -7.70
C LYS A 74 15.08 -9.37 -8.20
N VAL A 75 13.83 -9.82 -8.09
CA VAL A 75 12.66 -9.04 -8.53
C VAL A 75 12.08 -8.23 -7.37
N GLU A 76 12.09 -8.79 -6.16
CA GLU A 76 11.30 -8.24 -5.05
C GLU A 76 12.18 -7.72 -3.90
N PRO A 77 12.03 -6.47 -3.45
CA PRO A 77 12.76 -5.96 -2.30
C PRO A 77 12.32 -6.58 -0.98
N LEU A 78 13.26 -6.95 -0.11
CA LEU A 78 12.93 -7.50 1.20
C LEU A 78 12.11 -6.53 2.08
N TYR A 79 12.32 -5.22 1.92
CA TYR A 79 11.59 -4.21 2.70
C TYR A 79 10.10 -4.17 2.36
N MET A 80 9.70 -4.59 1.15
CA MET A 80 8.30 -4.62 0.75
C MET A 80 7.54 -5.67 1.58
N ILE A 81 8.06 -6.90 1.60
CA ILE A 81 7.49 -8.01 2.36
C ILE A 81 7.50 -7.73 3.88
N LEU A 82 8.64 -7.31 4.44
CA LEU A 82 8.76 -7.13 5.90
C LEU A 82 8.17 -5.80 6.40
N GLY A 83 8.46 -4.70 5.72
CA GLY A 83 8.11 -3.37 6.19
C GLY A 83 6.76 -2.89 5.71
N CYS A 84 6.44 -3.10 4.43
CA CYS A 84 5.18 -2.62 3.88
C CYS A 84 4.04 -3.58 4.26
N TYR A 85 4.09 -4.83 3.82
CA TYR A 85 3.05 -5.81 4.17
C TYR A 85 2.99 -6.10 5.67
N ALA A 86 4.06 -6.66 6.24
CA ALA A 86 3.99 -7.04 7.65
C ALA A 86 3.93 -5.82 8.58
N GLY A 87 4.61 -4.71 8.27
CA GLY A 87 4.64 -3.52 9.14
C GLY A 87 3.42 -2.61 9.00
N ILE A 88 3.13 -2.09 7.79
CA ILE A 88 2.06 -1.10 7.58
C ILE A 88 0.68 -1.72 7.81
N GLN A 89 0.40 -2.91 7.25
CA GLN A 89 -0.92 -3.53 7.42
C GLN A 89 -1.16 -3.93 8.89
N TYR A 90 -0.15 -4.45 9.58
CA TYR A 90 -0.22 -4.70 11.01
C TYR A 90 -0.55 -3.43 11.79
N LEU A 91 0.17 -2.34 11.51
CA LEU A 91 -0.04 -1.06 12.16
C LEU A 91 -1.47 -0.55 11.92
N ALA A 92 -1.95 -0.62 10.68
CA ALA A 92 -3.29 -0.20 10.30
C ALA A 92 -4.38 -0.98 11.04
N VAL A 93 -4.31 -2.32 11.03
CA VAL A 93 -5.28 -3.18 11.71
C VAL A 93 -5.23 -2.93 13.23
N GLN A 94 -4.06 -2.85 13.83
CA GLN A 94 -3.96 -2.63 15.27
C GLN A 94 -4.50 -1.27 15.70
N LEU A 95 -4.27 -0.21 14.91
CA LEU A 95 -4.83 1.12 15.17
C LEU A 95 -6.37 1.10 15.14
N ALA A 96 -6.99 0.43 14.18
CA ALA A 96 -8.45 0.27 14.13
C ALA A 96 -8.97 -0.54 15.33
N PHE A 97 -8.22 -1.56 15.77
CA PHE A 97 -8.61 -2.42 16.88
C PHE A 97 -8.46 -1.77 18.27
N THR A 98 -7.90 -0.56 18.32
CA THR A 98 -7.89 0.26 19.54
C THR A 98 -9.30 0.66 19.98
N PHE A 99 -10.26 0.68 19.07
CA PHE A 99 -11.67 0.98 19.33
C PHE A 99 -12.44 -0.22 19.91
N GLY A 100 -11.68 -1.20 20.41
CA GLY A 100 -12.16 -2.34 21.17
C GLY A 100 -12.71 -3.43 20.27
N ALA A 101 -12.03 -4.57 20.30
CA ALA A 101 -12.60 -5.85 19.91
C ALA A 101 -12.67 -6.77 21.12
N ASP A 102 -13.89 -7.05 21.58
CA ASP A 102 -14.21 -8.18 22.44
C ASP A 102 -14.66 -9.35 21.55
N ALA A 103 -14.26 -10.57 21.89
CA ALA A 103 -14.71 -11.79 21.21
C ALA A 103 -16.25 -11.91 21.17
N LYS A 104 -16.93 -11.34 22.18
CA LYS A 104 -18.39 -11.32 22.31
C LYS A 104 -19.11 -10.29 21.41
N GLN A 105 -18.38 -9.51 20.63
CA GLN A 105 -18.99 -8.54 19.73
C GLN A 105 -19.77 -9.21 18.60
N ASN A 106 -20.89 -8.57 18.23
CA ASN A 106 -21.69 -8.98 17.09
C ASN A 106 -20.92 -8.81 15.76
N LEU A 107 -21.42 -9.44 14.71
CA LEU A 107 -20.79 -9.41 13.39
C LEU A 107 -20.66 -7.99 12.83
N LEU A 108 -21.67 -7.13 13.03
CA LEU A 108 -21.65 -5.75 12.54
C LEU A 108 -20.47 -4.95 13.09
N ARG A 109 -20.15 -5.11 14.38
CA ARG A 109 -18.99 -4.44 14.97
C ARG A 109 -17.67 -4.99 14.45
N LYS A 110 -17.58 -6.31 14.22
CA LYS A 110 -16.40 -6.95 13.60
C LYS A 110 -16.19 -6.46 12.16
N LEU A 111 -17.27 -6.32 11.40
CA LEU A 111 -17.24 -5.71 10.06
C LEU A 111 -16.84 -4.24 10.12
N GLY A 112 -17.33 -3.48 11.11
CA GLY A 112 -16.91 -2.10 11.31
C GLY A 112 -15.40 -1.96 11.57
N LEU A 113 -14.83 -2.83 12.42
CA LEU A 113 -13.38 -2.87 12.68
C LEU A 113 -12.59 -3.26 11.44
N ALA A 114 -13.10 -4.21 10.65
CA ALA A 114 -12.50 -4.61 9.38
C ALA A 114 -12.46 -3.43 8.39
N LEU A 115 -13.60 -2.77 8.14
CA LEU A 115 -13.70 -1.63 7.24
C LEU A 115 -12.81 -0.47 7.68
N PHE A 116 -12.73 -0.21 8.99
CA PHE A 116 -11.85 0.82 9.52
C PHE A 116 -10.36 0.43 9.42
N SER A 117 -10.03 -0.86 9.56
CA SER A 117 -8.68 -1.36 9.26
C SER A 117 -8.33 -1.10 7.79
N GLY A 118 -9.25 -1.38 6.87
CA GLY A 118 -9.12 -1.07 5.45
C GLY A 118 -8.85 0.41 5.18
N LEU A 119 -9.66 1.30 5.75
CA LEU A 119 -9.48 2.75 5.63
C LEU A 119 -8.11 3.21 6.17
N THR A 120 -7.71 2.69 7.34
CA THR A 120 -6.40 3.01 7.94
C THR A 120 -5.25 2.50 7.08
N GLY A 121 -5.37 1.29 6.53
CA GLY A 121 -4.41 0.68 5.62
C GLY A 121 -4.26 1.52 4.36
N ARG A 122 -5.37 1.89 3.72
CA ARG A 122 -5.40 2.75 2.54
C ARG A 122 -4.68 4.07 2.76
N TYR A 123 -4.93 4.76 3.86
CA TYR A 123 -4.29 6.06 4.11
C TYR A 123 -2.80 5.91 4.39
N LEU A 124 -2.38 4.97 5.23
CA LEU A 124 -0.95 4.76 5.49
C LEU A 124 -0.20 4.27 4.23
N TRP A 125 -0.76 3.32 3.50
CA TRP A 125 -0.14 2.78 2.29
C TRP A 125 -0.07 3.79 1.16
N SER A 126 -1.07 4.66 1.01
CA SER A 126 -1.03 5.68 -0.05
C SER A 126 0.15 6.64 0.07
N LEU A 127 0.67 6.86 1.29
CA LEU A 127 1.87 7.68 1.47
C LEU A 127 3.10 6.99 0.89
N LEU A 128 3.22 5.67 1.10
CA LEU A 128 4.23 4.82 0.46
C LEU A 128 4.06 4.85 -1.06
N ASP A 129 2.86 4.60 -1.58
CA ASP A 129 2.58 4.59 -3.03
C ASP A 129 2.88 5.91 -3.71
N ILE A 130 2.43 7.02 -3.15
CA ILE A 130 2.66 8.34 -3.74
C ILE A 130 4.15 8.68 -3.69
N VAL A 131 4.78 8.57 -2.52
CA VAL A 131 6.20 8.92 -2.38
C VAL A 131 7.05 7.99 -3.25
N GLY A 132 6.77 6.70 -3.24
CA GLY A 132 7.49 5.70 -4.01
C GLY A 132 7.34 5.87 -5.51
N ALA A 133 6.13 6.14 -6.02
CA ALA A 133 5.90 6.36 -7.44
C ALA A 133 6.60 7.64 -7.93
N HIS A 134 6.53 8.75 -7.20
CA HIS A 134 7.20 10.00 -7.60
C HIS A 134 8.73 9.93 -7.47
N LEU A 135 9.24 9.12 -6.55
CA LEU A 135 10.67 8.86 -6.41
C LEU A 135 11.18 7.72 -7.29
N LEU A 136 10.30 7.08 -8.06
CA LEU A 136 10.56 5.88 -8.87
C LEU A 136 11.20 4.74 -8.05
N TRP A 137 10.73 4.54 -6.83
CA TRP A 137 11.01 3.34 -6.03
C TRP A 137 10.38 2.10 -6.67
N TRP A 138 9.29 2.30 -7.40
CA TRP A 138 8.73 1.35 -8.34
C TRP A 138 8.02 2.09 -9.47
N THR A 139 7.73 1.34 -10.52
CA THR A 139 6.94 1.80 -11.65
C THR A 139 5.80 0.85 -11.92
N TRP A 140 4.66 1.39 -12.33
CA TRP A 140 3.51 0.61 -12.78
C TRP A 140 3.63 0.30 -14.27
N HIS A 141 2.99 -0.80 -14.68
CA HIS A 141 2.87 -1.16 -16.09
C HIS A 141 2.08 -0.07 -16.83
N GLU A 142 2.63 0.40 -17.94
CA GLU A 142 2.20 1.70 -18.47
C GLU A 142 0.96 1.63 -19.35
N SER A 143 0.79 0.53 -20.08
CA SER A 143 -0.36 0.32 -20.96
C SER A 143 -1.42 -0.60 -20.33
N ASP A 144 -1.36 -0.83 -19.03
CA ASP A 144 -2.34 -1.69 -18.35
C ASP A 144 -3.61 -0.87 -18.08
N GLU A 145 -4.73 -1.29 -18.69
CA GLU A 145 -5.99 -0.55 -18.64
C GLU A 145 -6.50 -0.38 -17.21
N LEU A 146 -6.36 -1.41 -16.38
CA LEU A 146 -6.73 -1.39 -14.95
C LEU A 146 -6.00 -0.26 -14.20
N TYR A 147 -4.81 0.11 -14.66
CA TYR A 147 -3.92 1.10 -14.02
C TYR A 147 -3.90 2.45 -14.72
N SER A 148 -4.76 2.64 -15.73
CA SER A 148 -4.88 3.90 -16.47
C SER A 148 -5.37 5.04 -15.57
N ALA A 149 -6.39 4.78 -14.74
CA ALA A 149 -6.92 5.76 -13.80
C ALA A 149 -6.01 5.90 -12.57
N LYS A 150 -5.51 7.11 -12.34
CA LYS A 150 -4.52 7.40 -11.29
C LYS A 150 -4.95 8.57 -10.40
N ILE A 151 -4.65 8.48 -9.11
CA ILE A 151 -4.70 9.60 -8.15
C ILE A 151 -3.27 9.89 -7.74
N CYS A 152 -2.81 11.11 -7.97
CA CYS A 152 -1.44 11.53 -7.63
C CYS A 152 -0.35 10.63 -8.24
N GLY A 153 -0.59 10.04 -9.42
CA GLY A 153 0.36 9.14 -10.09
C GLY A 153 0.27 7.67 -9.67
N VAL A 154 -0.61 7.34 -8.72
CA VAL A 154 -0.84 5.98 -8.21
C VAL A 154 -2.12 5.41 -8.82
N PRO A 155 -2.13 4.18 -9.37
CA PRO A 155 -3.34 3.53 -9.84
C PRO A 155 -4.44 3.47 -8.77
N ILE A 156 -5.66 3.83 -9.15
CA ILE A 156 -6.83 3.73 -8.26
C ILE A 156 -7.06 2.26 -7.86
N ALA A 157 -6.80 1.32 -8.77
CA ALA A 157 -6.83 -0.11 -8.49
C ALA A 157 -5.89 -0.51 -7.34
N SER A 158 -4.66 0.01 -7.28
CA SER A 158 -3.72 -0.26 -6.16
C SER A 158 -4.28 0.23 -4.84
N SER A 159 -4.79 1.46 -4.83
CA SER A 159 -5.46 2.06 -3.67
C SER A 159 -6.67 1.23 -3.20
N PHE A 160 -7.51 0.78 -4.13
CA PHE A 160 -8.67 -0.05 -3.81
C PHE A 160 -8.26 -1.44 -3.30
N TRP A 161 -7.18 -2.00 -3.87
CA TRP A 161 -6.62 -3.28 -3.46
C TRP A 161 -6.16 -3.26 -2.01
N ILE A 162 -5.31 -2.31 -1.62
CA ILE A 162 -4.81 -2.30 -0.26
C ILE A 162 -5.91 -2.02 0.78
N LEU A 163 -6.91 -1.20 0.42
CA LEU A 163 -8.10 -0.98 1.24
C LEU A 163 -8.82 -2.30 1.50
N SER A 164 -9.10 -3.05 0.42
CA SER A 164 -9.82 -4.31 0.46
C SER A 164 -9.04 -5.40 1.20
N GLU A 165 -7.74 -5.54 0.90
CA GLU A 165 -6.88 -6.53 1.55
C GLU A 165 -6.76 -6.26 3.04
N THR A 166 -6.48 -5.02 3.44
CA THR A 166 -6.34 -4.67 4.86
C THR A 166 -7.67 -4.82 5.60
N ALA A 167 -8.81 -4.56 4.93
CA ALA A 167 -10.12 -4.85 5.50
C ALA A 167 -10.34 -6.35 5.71
N CYS A 168 -9.95 -7.19 4.76
CA CYS A 168 -10.03 -8.65 4.88
C CYS A 168 -9.13 -9.19 6.00
N ILE A 169 -7.89 -8.68 6.12
CA ILE A 169 -7.01 -9.00 7.25
C ILE A 169 -7.70 -8.63 8.57
N GLY A 170 -8.24 -7.41 8.66
CA GLY A 170 -9.00 -6.94 9.82
C GLY A 170 -10.19 -7.86 10.16
N LEU A 171 -10.93 -8.33 9.17
CA LEU A 171 -12.07 -9.25 9.35
C LEU A 171 -11.61 -10.61 9.86
N VAL A 172 -10.63 -11.24 9.21
CA VAL A 172 -10.09 -12.54 9.63
C VAL A 172 -9.56 -12.43 11.06
N TYR A 173 -8.84 -11.35 11.39
CA TYR A 173 -8.37 -11.09 12.74
C TYR A 173 -9.53 -10.89 13.74
N ALA A 174 -10.57 -10.12 13.40
CA ALA A 174 -11.74 -9.93 14.27
C ALA A 174 -12.42 -11.27 14.64
N LEU A 175 -12.44 -12.21 13.70
CA LEU A 175 -13.04 -13.54 13.86
C LEU A 175 -12.13 -14.52 14.62
N THR A 176 -10.81 -14.32 14.59
CA THR A 176 -9.83 -15.31 15.05
C THR A 176 -8.89 -14.84 16.14
N ARG A 177 -8.94 -13.59 16.59
CA ARG A 177 -8.01 -12.97 17.57
C ARG A 177 -7.78 -13.71 18.88
N THR A 178 -8.70 -14.58 19.30
CA THR A 178 -8.57 -15.41 20.52
C THR A 178 -7.98 -16.79 20.26
N ARG A 179 -7.64 -17.10 19.01
CA ARG A 179 -7.09 -18.39 18.58
C ARG A 179 -5.56 -18.38 18.65
N SER A 180 -4.95 -19.53 18.38
CA SER A 180 -3.49 -19.68 18.38
C SER A 180 -2.84 -18.89 17.25
N THR A 181 -1.57 -18.52 17.43
CA THR A 181 -0.80 -17.71 16.45
C THR A 181 -0.77 -18.41 15.10
N LEU A 182 -0.48 -19.71 15.11
CA LEU A 182 -0.46 -20.54 13.93
C LEU A 182 -1.80 -20.52 13.19
N LEU A 183 -2.94 -20.70 13.89
CA LEU A 183 -4.24 -20.72 13.24
C LEU A 183 -4.59 -19.37 12.59
N ILE A 184 -4.31 -18.25 13.28
CA ILE A 184 -4.56 -16.90 12.72
C ILE A 184 -3.73 -16.72 11.45
N SER A 185 -2.42 -16.97 11.51
CA SER A 185 -1.52 -16.76 10.38
C SER A 185 -1.85 -17.68 9.20
N THR A 186 -2.18 -18.96 9.45
CA THR A 186 -2.63 -19.90 8.40
C THR A 186 -3.94 -19.44 7.76
N LEU A 187 -4.92 -18.99 8.55
CA LEU A 187 -6.19 -18.52 7.99
C LEU A 187 -6.01 -17.25 7.17
N MET A 188 -5.13 -16.33 7.58
CA MET A 188 -4.83 -15.15 6.77
C MET A 188 -4.15 -15.52 5.45
N PHE A 189 -3.15 -16.41 5.49
CA PHE A 189 -2.48 -16.94 4.31
C PHE A 189 -3.46 -17.58 3.31
N LEU A 190 -4.44 -18.35 3.78
CA LEU A 190 -5.38 -19.05 2.91
C LEU A 190 -6.55 -18.17 2.44
N LEU A 191 -7.12 -17.35 3.33
CA LEU A 191 -8.39 -16.67 3.08
C LEU A 191 -8.22 -15.27 2.53
N VAL A 192 -7.22 -14.50 2.96
CA VAL A 192 -7.11 -13.09 2.55
C VAL A 192 -6.93 -12.96 1.03
N PRO A 193 -6.06 -13.74 0.36
CA PRO A 193 -5.90 -13.68 -1.10
C PRO A 193 -7.20 -13.91 -1.88
N VAL A 194 -8.14 -14.67 -1.32
CA VAL A 194 -9.44 -14.95 -1.95
C VAL A 194 -10.46 -13.87 -1.59
N LEU A 195 -10.52 -13.49 -0.31
CA LEU A 195 -11.56 -12.58 0.19
C LEU A 195 -11.40 -11.15 -0.32
N PHE A 196 -10.18 -10.64 -0.51
CA PHE A 196 -9.99 -9.26 -0.96
C PHE A 196 -10.49 -9.03 -2.40
N ASN A 197 -10.59 -10.10 -3.21
CA ASN A 197 -11.12 -10.03 -4.56
C ASN A 197 -12.64 -9.84 -4.61
N ILE A 198 -13.36 -10.10 -3.51
CA ILE A 198 -14.82 -9.92 -3.47
C ILE A 198 -15.21 -8.45 -3.69
N PRO A 199 -14.65 -7.46 -2.96
CA PRO A 199 -14.86 -6.05 -3.28
C PRO A 199 -14.51 -5.66 -4.72
N PHE A 200 -13.49 -6.27 -5.33
CA PHE A 200 -13.16 -6.02 -6.73
C PHE A 200 -14.27 -6.47 -7.67
N ALA A 201 -14.72 -7.72 -7.51
CA ALA A 201 -15.73 -8.32 -8.36
C ALA A 201 -17.11 -7.66 -8.19
N VAL A 202 -17.48 -7.30 -6.96
CA VAL A 202 -18.82 -6.80 -6.64
C VAL A 202 -18.93 -5.28 -6.79
N LEU A 203 -17.83 -4.54 -6.62
CA LEU A 203 -17.87 -3.08 -6.57
C LEU A 203 -16.93 -2.41 -7.57
N TYR A 204 -15.64 -2.76 -7.56
CA TYR A 204 -14.65 -2.05 -8.38
C TYR A 204 -14.91 -2.23 -9.87
N HIS A 205 -14.89 -3.48 -10.37
CA HIS A 205 -15.02 -3.76 -11.80
C HIS A 205 -16.37 -3.31 -12.38
N PRO A 206 -17.52 -3.52 -11.71
CA PRO A 206 -18.79 -3.00 -12.21
C PRO A 206 -18.80 -1.47 -12.37
N ILE A 207 -18.15 -0.72 -11.47
CA ILE A 207 -18.09 0.74 -11.54
C ILE A 207 -17.04 1.21 -12.55
N GLU A 208 -15.91 0.52 -12.62
CA GLU A 208 -14.82 0.75 -13.59
C GLU A 208 -15.33 0.66 -15.03
N GLN A 209 -16.25 -0.28 -15.32
CA GLN A 209 -16.88 -0.40 -16.65
C GLN A 209 -17.61 0.88 -17.10
N TYR A 210 -17.98 1.77 -16.17
CA TYR A 210 -18.55 3.09 -16.47
C TYR A 210 -17.47 4.20 -16.55
N GLY A 211 -16.19 3.85 -16.55
CA GLY A 211 -15.06 4.77 -16.60
C GLY A 211 -14.82 5.56 -15.32
N ARG A 212 -15.38 5.11 -14.18
CA ARG A 212 -15.36 5.86 -12.90
C ARG A 212 -14.82 5.05 -11.71
N PRO A 213 -13.64 4.40 -11.81
CA PRO A 213 -13.08 3.61 -10.70
C PRO A 213 -12.85 4.44 -9.42
N ASP A 214 -12.70 5.76 -9.55
CA ASP A 214 -12.62 6.70 -8.42
C ASP A 214 -13.87 6.62 -7.51
N VAL A 215 -15.05 6.44 -8.09
CA VAL A 215 -16.32 6.33 -7.35
C VAL A 215 -16.33 5.07 -6.48
N ALA A 216 -15.80 3.95 -6.97
CA ALA A 216 -15.70 2.71 -6.20
C ALA A 216 -14.81 2.90 -4.97
N LEU A 217 -13.64 3.53 -5.15
CA LEU A 217 -12.73 3.86 -4.06
C LEU A 217 -13.40 4.77 -3.03
N TYR A 218 -13.98 5.90 -3.46
CA TYR A 218 -14.60 6.85 -2.54
C TYR A 218 -15.80 6.27 -1.80
N LEU A 219 -16.56 5.36 -2.43
CA LEU A 219 -17.66 4.67 -1.76
C LEU A 219 -17.14 3.75 -0.64
N MET A 220 -16.08 2.98 -0.89
CA MET A 220 -15.46 2.15 0.16
C MET A 220 -14.84 3.00 1.27
N GLU A 221 -14.19 4.12 0.93
CA GLU A 221 -13.67 5.07 1.92
C GLU A 221 -14.81 5.65 2.77
N ALA A 222 -15.92 6.06 2.16
CA ALA A 222 -17.09 6.58 2.87
C ALA A 222 -17.69 5.53 3.82
N ILE A 223 -17.82 4.28 3.38
CA ILE A 223 -18.25 3.16 4.23
C ILE A 223 -17.27 2.97 5.40
N GLY A 224 -15.97 3.03 5.16
CA GLY A 224 -14.94 2.97 6.19
C GLY A 224 -15.03 4.11 7.20
N VAL A 225 -15.30 5.34 6.75
CA VAL A 225 -15.50 6.51 7.63
C VAL A 225 -16.76 6.34 8.48
N ILE A 226 -17.88 5.91 7.88
CA ILE A 226 -19.12 5.63 8.62
C ILE A 226 -18.88 4.54 9.67
N ALA A 227 -18.15 3.48 9.33
CA ALA A 227 -17.77 2.44 10.28
C ALA A 227 -16.92 2.99 11.44
N ALA A 228 -15.92 3.83 11.15
CA ALA A 228 -15.11 4.47 12.18
C ALA A 228 -15.94 5.36 13.12
N LEU A 229 -16.86 6.16 12.56
CA LEU A 229 -17.80 7.00 13.33
C LEU A 229 -18.76 6.16 14.18
N GLY A 230 -19.27 5.04 13.65
CA GLY A 230 -20.10 4.10 14.40
C GLY A 230 -19.36 3.45 15.57
N LEU A 231 -18.10 3.08 15.38
CA LEU A 231 -17.24 2.54 16.44
C LEU A 231 -16.95 3.56 17.54
N LEU A 232 -16.74 4.83 17.17
CA LEU A 232 -16.57 5.95 18.10
C LEU A 232 -17.80 6.18 18.97
N ALA A 233 -18.98 6.14 18.36
CA ALA A 233 -20.26 6.29 19.05
C ALA A 233 -20.53 5.12 20.01
N GLY A 234 -20.16 3.90 19.64
CA GLY A 234 -20.35 2.66 20.42
C GLY A 234 -19.37 2.45 21.59
N HIS A 235 -18.85 3.53 22.17
CA HIS A 235 -17.96 3.67 23.33
C HIS A 235 -17.50 2.36 24.02
N HIS A 236 -16.37 1.83 23.56
CA HIS A 236 -15.48 0.96 24.34
C HIS A 236 -14.09 1.02 23.69
N SER A 237 -13.31 2.06 23.96
CA SER A 237 -11.92 2.08 23.53
C SER A 237 -11.12 1.18 24.46
N THR A 238 -10.24 0.39 23.87
CA THR A 238 -9.21 -0.34 24.60
C THR A 238 -7.96 0.53 24.62
N LYS A 239 -7.11 0.37 25.63
CA LYS A 239 -5.86 1.13 25.72
C LYS A 239 -5.02 0.95 24.44
N CYS A 240 -5.10 1.91 23.52
CA CYS A 240 -4.18 2.02 22.40
C CYS A 240 -2.77 2.19 22.95
N SER A 241 -1.85 1.33 22.51
CA SER A 241 -0.43 1.53 22.79
C SER A 241 -0.01 2.89 22.27
N ARG A 242 0.39 3.81 23.17
CA ARG A 242 0.92 5.13 22.78
C ARG A 242 2.07 5.01 21.78
N HIS A 243 2.75 3.86 21.79
CA HIS A 243 3.88 3.56 20.93
C HIS A 243 3.40 3.34 19.48
N LEU A 244 2.33 2.58 19.24
CA LEU A 244 1.78 2.40 17.89
C LEU A 244 1.32 3.72 17.28
N PHE A 245 0.62 4.54 18.07
CA PHE A 245 0.22 5.86 17.61
C PHE A 245 1.43 6.74 17.25
N GLY A 246 2.46 6.75 18.10
CA GLY A 246 3.70 7.46 17.84
C GLY A 246 4.42 6.97 16.58
N ILE A 247 4.47 5.65 16.36
CA ILE A 247 5.02 5.03 15.15
C ILE A 247 4.25 5.49 13.91
N ALA A 248 2.92 5.50 13.96
CA ALA A 248 2.09 5.93 12.83
C ALA A 248 2.26 7.42 12.50
N VAL A 249 2.27 8.29 13.53
CA VAL A 249 2.54 9.72 13.34
C VAL A 249 3.94 9.94 12.76
N ALA A 250 4.95 9.28 13.32
CA ALA A 250 6.32 9.36 12.81
C ALA A 250 6.40 8.90 11.35
N PHE A 251 5.73 7.79 11.00
CA PHE A 251 5.64 7.30 9.63
C PHE A 251 5.09 8.37 8.67
N VAL A 252 3.95 8.98 9.00
CA VAL A 252 3.34 10.03 8.17
C VAL A 252 4.26 11.24 8.04
N LEU A 253 4.85 11.72 9.14
CA LEU A 253 5.73 12.89 9.12
C LEU A 253 7.03 12.64 8.34
N ILE A 254 7.63 11.46 8.47
CA ILE A 254 8.85 11.11 7.74
C ILE A 254 8.58 11.07 6.23
N HIS A 255 7.46 10.49 5.80
CA HIS A 255 7.09 10.48 4.37
C HIS A 255 6.85 11.90 3.84
N LEU A 256 6.26 12.78 4.67
CA LEU A 256 6.07 14.18 4.30
C LEU A 256 7.41 14.89 4.14
N VAL A 257 8.36 14.66 5.06
CA VAL A 257 9.71 15.22 4.96
C VAL A 257 10.43 14.70 3.71
N ILE A 258 10.37 13.41 3.41
CA ILE A 258 10.97 12.83 2.20
C ILE A 258 10.40 13.50 0.94
N LEU A 259 9.08 13.67 0.88
CA LEU A 259 8.40 14.35 -0.22
C LEU A 259 8.85 15.81 -0.39
N LEU A 260 8.94 16.55 0.72
CA LEU A 260 9.32 17.97 0.72
C LEU A 260 10.78 18.16 0.31
N VAL A 261 11.68 17.31 0.81
CA VAL A 261 13.10 17.30 0.41
C VAL A 261 13.21 17.02 -1.09
N ASP A 262 12.50 16.03 -1.59
CA ASP A 262 12.62 15.67 -3.00
C ASP A 262 12.08 16.76 -3.95
N ARG A 263 10.96 17.41 -3.60
CA ARG A 263 10.45 18.57 -4.35
C ARG A 263 11.51 19.67 -4.52
N SER A 264 12.35 19.87 -3.51
CA SER A 264 13.40 20.90 -3.55
C SER A 264 14.58 20.55 -4.46
N GLU A 265 14.71 19.28 -4.89
CA GLU A 265 15.87 18.75 -5.62
C GLU A 265 15.57 18.33 -7.08
N MET A 266 14.37 18.60 -7.63
CA MET A 266 14.00 18.24 -9.01
C MET A 266 14.34 19.39 -9.99
N PRO A 267 15.29 19.20 -10.93
CA PRO A 267 15.02 18.27 -12.03
C PRO A 267 16.21 17.36 -12.42
N HIS A 268 15.88 16.24 -13.09
CA HIS A 268 16.78 15.26 -13.74
C HIS A 268 17.44 14.19 -12.86
N LYS A 269 16.78 13.71 -11.80
CA LYS A 269 17.27 12.53 -11.07
C LYS A 269 17.07 11.25 -11.87
N LEU A 270 18.18 10.58 -12.15
CA LEU A 270 18.23 9.24 -12.74
C LEU A 270 17.91 8.19 -11.66
N ARG A 271 17.05 7.22 -11.98
CA ARG A 271 16.67 6.10 -11.10
C ARG A 271 16.88 4.77 -11.80
N TYR A 272 17.43 3.78 -11.11
CA TYR A 272 17.80 2.49 -11.72
C TYR A 272 16.73 1.45 -11.47
N SER A 273 15.90 1.16 -12.47
CA SER A 273 14.74 0.29 -12.35
C SER A 273 14.89 -0.96 -13.20
N TYR A 274 14.28 -2.06 -12.73
CA TYR A 274 13.98 -3.23 -13.55
C TYR A 274 12.53 -3.13 -14.00
N GLY A 275 12.21 -1.97 -14.62
CA GLY A 275 10.86 -1.59 -15.00
C GLY A 275 10.23 -2.54 -16.02
N GLN A 276 9.10 -2.14 -16.60
CA GLN A 276 8.49 -2.87 -17.71
C GLN A 276 9.55 -3.23 -18.77
N PRO A 277 9.58 -4.47 -19.29
CA PRO A 277 10.56 -4.89 -20.28
C PRO A 277 10.65 -3.89 -21.43
N PHE A 278 11.88 -3.50 -21.77
CA PHE A 278 12.14 -2.49 -22.78
C PHE A 278 12.70 -3.13 -24.06
N VAL A 279 12.27 -2.64 -25.22
CA VAL A 279 12.86 -3.00 -26.52
C VAL A 279 13.19 -1.77 -27.34
N TYR A 280 14.39 -1.76 -27.93
CA TYR A 280 14.86 -0.67 -28.79
C TYR A 280 14.45 -0.89 -30.26
N ARG A 281 13.14 -0.97 -30.50
CA ARG A 281 12.52 -1.08 -31.83
C ARG A 281 11.08 -0.62 -31.77
N ASP A 282 10.44 -0.48 -32.93
CA ASP A 282 8.99 -0.30 -32.94
C ASP A 282 8.34 -1.58 -32.39
N CYS A 283 7.69 -1.44 -31.24
CA CYS A 283 6.95 -2.49 -30.55
C CYS A 283 5.43 -2.25 -30.60
N GLN A 284 4.97 -1.39 -31.51
CA GLN A 284 3.54 -1.19 -31.75
C GLN A 284 2.86 -2.52 -32.14
N GLY A 285 1.77 -2.83 -31.44
CA GLY A 285 0.97 -4.03 -31.69
C GLY A 285 1.46 -5.30 -30.99
N GLU A 286 2.60 -5.26 -30.29
CA GLU A 286 3.06 -6.39 -29.47
C GLU A 286 2.35 -6.38 -28.12
N GLN A 287 1.19 -7.02 -28.08
CA GLN A 287 0.35 -7.12 -26.90
C GLN A 287 0.42 -8.50 -26.28
N GLU A 288 0.20 -8.55 -24.97
CA GLU A 288 -0.06 -9.76 -24.22
C GLU A 288 -1.45 -9.71 -23.57
N THR A 289 -2.04 -10.89 -23.38
CA THR A 289 -3.28 -11.04 -22.64
C THR A 289 -3.00 -11.09 -21.15
N VAL A 290 -3.83 -10.41 -20.36
CA VAL A 290 -3.76 -10.38 -18.90
C VAL A 290 -5.10 -10.77 -18.27
N PHE A 291 -5.07 -11.07 -16.97
CA PHE A 291 -6.24 -11.52 -16.21
C PHE A 291 -6.99 -12.66 -16.92
N TRP A 292 -6.29 -13.75 -17.24
CA TRP A 292 -6.86 -14.92 -17.92
C TRP A 292 -7.57 -14.60 -19.23
N GLY A 293 -7.05 -13.62 -19.99
CA GLY A 293 -7.58 -13.25 -21.31
C GLY A 293 -8.69 -12.20 -21.29
N MET A 294 -9.01 -11.62 -20.14
CA MET A 294 -10.05 -10.58 -20.06
C MET A 294 -9.60 -9.23 -20.64
N MET A 295 -8.31 -8.92 -20.57
CA MET A 295 -7.76 -7.64 -21.03
C MET A 295 -6.45 -7.85 -21.80
N THR A 296 -6.01 -6.80 -22.51
CA THR A 296 -4.75 -6.78 -23.25
C THR A 296 -3.92 -5.57 -22.88
N ARG A 297 -2.60 -5.71 -22.90
CA ARG A 297 -1.66 -4.61 -22.66
C ARG A 297 -0.42 -4.77 -23.55
N ASP A 298 0.31 -3.70 -23.80
CA ASP A 298 1.58 -3.74 -24.51
C ASP A 298 2.62 -4.55 -23.70
N ARG A 299 3.26 -5.52 -24.34
CA ARG A 299 4.28 -6.37 -23.69
C ARG A 299 5.52 -5.60 -23.27
N PHE A 300 5.85 -4.54 -24.01
CA PHE A 300 7.08 -3.77 -23.84
C PHE A 300 6.80 -2.28 -23.65
N LEU A 301 7.70 -1.62 -22.92
CA LEU A 301 7.72 -0.17 -22.80
C LEU A 301 8.19 0.46 -24.12
N CYS A 302 7.26 0.93 -24.94
CA CYS A 302 7.55 1.56 -26.23
C CYS A 302 7.78 3.08 -26.09
N PRO A 303 8.97 3.63 -26.39
CA PRO A 303 9.24 5.08 -26.32
C PRO A 303 8.25 5.92 -27.11
N ALA A 304 7.86 5.47 -28.30
CA ALA A 304 6.95 6.18 -29.20
C ALA A 304 5.53 6.36 -28.62
N LYS A 305 5.13 5.53 -27.65
CA LYS A 305 3.83 5.61 -26.95
C LYS A 305 3.95 6.28 -25.57
N MET A 306 5.11 6.84 -25.21
CA MET A 306 5.26 7.54 -23.95
C MET A 306 4.55 8.91 -23.98
N SER A 307 3.32 8.97 -23.44
CA SER A 307 2.60 10.21 -23.12
C SER A 307 3.37 11.15 -22.18
N ALA A 308 3.00 12.43 -22.22
CA ALA A 308 3.64 13.51 -21.46
C ALA A 308 3.23 13.59 -19.97
N GLU A 309 2.16 12.91 -19.56
CA GLU A 309 1.61 12.97 -18.19
C GLU A 309 2.27 11.97 -17.22
N LYS A 310 3.41 11.38 -17.59
CA LYS A 310 4.05 10.30 -16.85
C LYS A 310 4.96 10.79 -15.73
N LEU A 311 5.14 9.95 -14.73
CA LEU A 311 6.08 10.15 -13.62
C LEU A 311 7.55 10.01 -14.04
N TYR A 312 7.80 9.43 -15.22
CA TYR A 312 9.15 9.26 -15.75
C TYR A 312 9.20 9.37 -17.29
N THR A 313 10.40 9.63 -17.79
CA THR A 313 10.75 9.64 -19.21
C THR A 313 12.06 8.88 -19.47
N LEU A 314 12.34 8.56 -20.73
CA LEU A 314 13.63 8.04 -21.19
C LEU A 314 14.47 9.12 -21.89
N ASN A 315 13.92 10.32 -22.10
CA ASN A 315 14.55 11.36 -22.92
C ASN A 315 15.84 11.95 -22.34
N CYS A 316 16.13 11.74 -21.05
CA CYS A 316 17.36 12.22 -20.44
C CYS A 316 18.53 11.24 -20.56
N LEU A 317 18.29 10.04 -21.11
CA LEU A 317 19.33 9.03 -21.26
C LEU A 317 20.13 9.30 -22.53
N ALA A 318 21.46 9.28 -22.40
CA ALA A 318 22.37 9.40 -23.55
C ALA A 318 22.33 8.13 -24.44
N GLU A 319 22.08 6.98 -23.83
CA GLU A 319 21.96 5.68 -24.49
C GLU A 319 20.66 5.01 -24.05
N MET A 320 19.97 4.38 -25.00
CA MET A 320 18.72 3.70 -24.71
C MET A 320 18.95 2.39 -23.95
N PRO A 321 18.01 1.98 -23.08
CA PRO A 321 18.14 0.74 -22.32
C PRO A 321 18.37 -0.50 -23.18
N VAL A 322 19.13 -1.46 -22.65
CA VAL A 322 19.31 -2.78 -23.27
C VAL A 322 18.21 -3.72 -22.77
N GLU A 323 17.59 -4.46 -23.69
CA GLU A 323 16.55 -5.44 -23.38
C GLU A 323 17.01 -6.47 -22.33
N GLY A 324 16.10 -6.84 -21.41
CA GLY A 324 16.34 -7.85 -20.38
C GLY A 324 17.34 -7.46 -19.29
N LYS A 325 17.70 -6.17 -19.19
CA LYS A 325 18.62 -5.65 -18.17
C LYS A 325 17.99 -4.50 -17.39
N TRP A 326 18.51 -4.29 -16.18
CA TRP A 326 18.23 -3.10 -15.39
C TRP A 326 18.63 -1.83 -16.14
N TYR A 327 17.79 -0.79 -16.06
CA TYR A 327 17.97 0.43 -16.83
C TYR A 327 17.62 1.69 -16.06
N TRP A 328 18.10 2.82 -16.56
CA TRP A 328 17.85 4.12 -15.95
C TRP A 328 16.53 4.70 -16.42
N LEU A 329 15.84 5.38 -15.52
CA LEU A 329 14.63 6.15 -15.73
C LEU A 329 14.87 7.58 -15.29
N CYS A 330 14.26 8.53 -15.98
CA CYS A 330 14.35 9.94 -15.65
C CYS A 330 13.07 10.36 -14.93
N GLY A 331 13.16 10.73 -13.65
CA GLY A 331 12.00 11.28 -12.94
C GLY A 331 11.52 12.59 -13.56
N VAL A 332 10.20 12.74 -13.69
CA VAL A 332 9.57 13.98 -14.15
C VAL A 332 9.17 14.82 -12.94
N GLY A 333 9.39 16.13 -13.05
CA GLY A 333 9.02 17.10 -12.02
C GLY A 333 7.54 17.04 -11.65
N MET A 334 7.24 17.16 -10.36
CA MET A 334 5.85 17.24 -9.89
C MET A 334 5.27 18.64 -10.10
N THR A 335 4.10 18.73 -10.72
CA THR A 335 3.39 20.01 -10.86
C THR A 335 2.87 20.50 -9.51
N PHE A 336 2.63 21.81 -9.39
CA PHE A 336 2.07 22.39 -8.17
C PHE A 336 0.70 21.78 -7.81
N GLU A 337 -0.16 21.54 -8.81
CA GLU A 337 -1.47 20.95 -8.60
C GLU A 337 -1.39 19.53 -8.01
N VAL A 338 -0.54 18.67 -8.61
CA VAL A 338 -0.33 17.30 -8.10
C VAL A 338 0.20 17.34 -6.68
N PHE A 339 1.13 18.24 -6.38
CA PHE A 339 1.65 18.40 -5.03
C PHE A 339 0.57 18.76 -4.01
N ILE A 340 -0.33 19.70 -4.32
CA ILE A 340 -1.43 20.07 -3.43
C ILE A 340 -2.34 18.86 -3.16
N ARG A 341 -2.66 18.08 -4.20
CA ARG A 341 -3.45 16.84 -4.03
C ARG A 341 -2.75 15.83 -3.14
N ILE A 342 -1.43 15.71 -3.24
CA ILE A 342 -0.64 14.85 -2.34
C ILE A 342 -0.72 15.36 -0.90
N ILE A 343 -0.56 16.67 -0.66
CA ILE A 343 -0.71 17.23 0.69
C ILE A 343 -2.08 16.90 1.28
N VAL A 344 -3.15 16.91 0.48
CA VAL A 344 -4.48 16.48 0.94
C VAL A 344 -4.50 15.02 1.41
N GLU A 345 -3.83 14.09 0.71
CA GLU A 345 -3.74 12.69 1.14
C GLU A 345 -2.98 12.54 2.49
N PHE A 346 -1.92 13.33 2.70
CA PHE A 346 -1.23 13.40 3.99
C PHE A 346 -2.15 13.96 5.10
N LEU A 347 -2.92 15.00 4.80
CA LEU A 347 -3.87 15.59 5.75
C LEU A 347 -5.00 14.61 6.11
N LYS A 348 -5.50 13.81 5.16
CA LYS A 348 -6.45 12.73 5.44
C LYS A 348 -5.87 11.71 6.43
N SER A 349 -4.62 11.31 6.21
CA SER A 349 -3.91 10.39 7.11
C SER A 349 -3.75 10.97 8.52
N LEU A 350 -3.35 12.24 8.64
CA LEU A 350 -3.25 12.94 9.92
C LEU A 350 -4.60 13.12 10.60
N ALA A 351 -5.65 13.47 9.85
CA ALA A 351 -7.00 13.61 10.38
C ALA A 351 -7.52 12.28 10.94
N LEU A 352 -7.26 11.16 10.26
CA LEU A 352 -7.60 9.83 10.76
C LEU A 352 -6.85 9.51 12.05
N LEU A 353 -5.54 9.79 12.12
CA LEU A 353 -4.76 9.60 13.35
C LEU A 353 -5.26 10.51 14.48
N LEU A 354 -5.60 11.76 14.21
CA LEU A 354 -6.19 12.66 15.20
C LEU A 354 -7.53 12.14 15.71
N LEU A 355 -8.37 11.57 14.84
CA LEU A 355 -9.62 10.93 15.24
C LEU A 355 -9.35 9.77 16.22
N ILE A 356 -8.34 8.95 15.94
CA ILE A 356 -7.89 7.85 16.83
C ILE A 356 -7.37 8.39 18.16
N TYR A 357 -6.64 9.50 18.15
CA TYR A 357 -6.10 10.13 19.36
C TYR A 357 -7.20 10.74 20.24
N VAL A 358 -8.14 11.48 19.64
CA VAL A 358 -9.24 12.14 20.37
C VAL A 358 -10.17 11.12 21.00
N ALA A 359 -10.45 10.00 20.31
CA ALA A 359 -11.22 8.88 20.83
C ALA A 359 -10.70 8.41 22.21
N LYS A 360 -9.38 8.42 22.39
CA LYS A 360 -8.70 8.01 23.62
C LYS A 360 -8.77 9.06 24.74
N GLY A 361 -8.70 10.35 24.39
CA GLY A 361 -8.68 11.44 25.37
C GLY A 361 -9.97 11.55 26.21
N ASN A 362 -11.10 11.23 25.60
CA ASN A 362 -12.41 11.30 26.25
C ASN A 362 -12.64 10.23 27.33
N GLU A 363 -11.91 9.11 27.32
CA GLU A 363 -12.02 8.08 28.36
C GLU A 363 -11.39 8.52 29.68
N LYS A 364 -10.30 9.30 29.63
CA LYS A 364 -9.56 9.70 30.83
C LYS A 364 -10.32 10.72 31.68
N ARG A 365 -11.07 11.64 31.06
CA ARG A 365 -11.84 12.69 31.74
C ARG A 365 -13.12 12.21 32.46
N LYS A 366 -13.54 10.96 32.24
CA LYS A 366 -14.71 10.37 32.93
C LYS A 366 -14.32 9.42 34.05
N ALA A 367 -13.03 9.08 34.17
CA ALA A 367 -12.48 8.24 35.23
C ALA A 367 -11.87 9.06 36.38
N ASP A 368 -11.70 10.36 36.16
CA ASP A 368 -11.41 11.40 37.16
C ASP A 368 -12.72 12.16 37.44
#